data_AF-A0A934E9C3-F1
#
_entry.id   AF-A0A934E9C3-F1
#
_cell.length_a   1.000
_cell.length_b   1.000
_cell.length_c   1.000
_cell.angle_alpha   90.00
_cell.angle_beta   90.00
_cell.angle_gamma   90.00
#
_symmetry.space_group_name_H-M   'P 1'
#
loop_
_entity.id
_entity.type
_entity.pdbx_description
1 polymer ?
#
loop_
_entity_poly.entity_id
_entity_poly.type
_entity_poly.pdbx_seq_one_letter_code
_entity_poly.pdbx_strand_id
1 'polypeptide(L)'
;MERCPACNARYTGNRQCHRCKADLGMLADIEDAADTCRKQAVAAYNASDYSLMLDHARRSCSLRKTPEAVWLMACAAFLTRRFDMAMRLRNSIS
;
A
#
# COMPACT_ATOMS: atom_id res chain seq x y z
N MET A 1 5.83 -8.37 -4.26
CA MET A 1 7.25 -8.35 -4.64
C MET A 1 7.33 -9.00 -6.00
N GLU A 2 8.20 -8.51 -6.87
CA GLU A 2 8.38 -9.12 -8.20
C GLU A 2 9.68 -9.94 -8.28
N ARG A 3 10.70 -9.56 -7.48
CA ARG A 3 12.01 -10.20 -7.42
C ARG A 3 12.53 -10.28 -6.00
N CYS A 4 13.42 -11.24 -5.75
CA CYS A 4 14.13 -11.39 -4.50
C CYS A 4 15.12 -10.23 -4.32
N PRO A 5 15.08 -9.47 -3.21
CA PRO A 5 16.00 -8.35 -2.99
C PRO A 5 17.45 -8.81 -2.78
N ALA A 6 17.67 -10.06 -2.35
CA ALA A 6 19.02 -10.57 -2.06
C ALA A 6 19.75 -11.09 -3.31
N CYS A 7 19.05 -11.74 -4.25
CA CYS A 7 19.69 -12.38 -5.41
C CYS A 7 19.07 -12.03 -6.76
N ASN A 8 18.08 -11.14 -6.77
CA ASN A 8 17.36 -10.65 -7.96
C ASN A 8 16.63 -11.74 -8.78
N ALA A 9 16.51 -12.97 -8.27
CA ALA A 9 15.72 -14.02 -8.87
C ALA A 9 14.23 -13.66 -8.85
N ARG A 10 13.45 -14.15 -9.83
CA ARG A 10 12.00 -13.92 -9.90
C ARG A 10 11.32 -14.45 -8.64
N TYR A 11 10.43 -13.64 -8.06
CA TYR A 11 9.63 -14.06 -6.91
C TYR A 11 8.51 -14.99 -7.36
N THR A 12 8.31 -16.09 -6.63
CA THR A 12 7.34 -17.14 -6.96
C THR A 12 6.21 -17.25 -5.93
N GLY A 13 6.07 -16.28 -5.01
CA GLY A 13 5.04 -16.31 -3.96
C GLY A 13 5.42 -17.07 -2.70
N ASN A 14 6.62 -17.65 -2.62
CA ASN A 14 7.07 -18.42 -1.46
C ASN A 14 7.72 -17.54 -0.39
N ARG A 15 7.51 -17.87 0.88
CA ARG A 15 8.20 -17.20 2.02
C ARG A 15 9.72 -17.34 1.99
N GLN A 16 10.27 -18.26 1.21
CA GLN A 16 11.72 -18.38 0.99
C GLN A 16 12.05 -18.28 -0.49
N CYS A 17 13.16 -17.62 -0.80
CA CYS A 17 13.66 -17.56 -2.18
C CYS A 17 14.09 -18.95 -2.65
N HIS A 18 13.61 -19.39 -3.82
CA HIS A 18 14.00 -20.69 -4.39
C HIS A 18 15.51 -20.79 -4.67
N ARG A 19 16.17 -19.67 -5.04
CA ARG A 19 17.59 -19.60 -5.45
C ARG A 19 18.53 -19.44 -4.26
N CYS A 20 18.44 -18.32 -3.53
CA CYS A 20 19.37 -18.01 -2.45
C CYS A 20 18.90 -18.43 -1.06
N LYS A 21 17.69 -19.03 -0.94
CA LYS A 21 17.07 -19.43 0.33
C LYS A 21 16.87 -18.31 1.35
N ALA A 22 17.06 -17.05 0.96
CA ALA A 22 16.74 -15.90 1.80
C ALA A 22 15.29 -15.96 2.25
N ASP A 23 15.06 -15.64 3.53
CA ASP A 23 13.73 -15.48 4.09
C ASP A 23 13.10 -14.20 3.55
N LEU A 24 11.97 -14.35 2.87
CA LEU A 24 11.14 -13.30 2.29
C LEU A 24 9.83 -13.14 3.06
N GLY A 25 9.62 -13.93 4.12
CA GLY A 25 8.37 -13.99 4.87
C GLY A 25 7.97 -12.64 5.42
N MET A 26 8.88 -11.93 6.10
CA MET A 26 8.58 -10.60 6.65
C MET A 26 8.19 -9.59 5.57
N LEU A 27 8.84 -9.64 4.40
CA LEU A 27 8.50 -8.75 3.29
C LEU A 27 7.12 -9.11 2.69
N ALA A 28 6.82 -10.41 2.57
CA ALA A 28 5.50 -10.87 2.13
C ALA A 28 4.40 -10.43 3.12
N ASP A 29 4.65 -10.57 4.41
CA ASP A 29 3.70 -10.16 5.46
C ASP A 29 3.40 -8.65 5.41
N ILE A 30 4.41 -7.81 5.14
CA ILE A 30 4.22 -6.36 4.96
C ILE A 30 3.36 -6.07 3.73
N GLU A 31 3.58 -6.79 2.62
CA GLU A 31 2.79 -6.60 1.40
C GLU A 31 1.34 -7.02 1.57
N ASP A 32 1.10 -8.15 2.23
CA ASP A 32 -0.23 -8.65 2.54
C ASP A 32 -0.98 -7.70 3.50
N ALA A 33 -0.28 -7.15 4.49
CA ALA A 33 -0.82 -6.13 5.38
C ALA A 33 -1.17 -4.84 4.63
N ALA A 34 -0.33 -4.41 3.69
CA ALA A 34 -0.58 -3.23 2.86
C ALA A 34 -1.82 -3.43 1.97
N ASP A 35 -1.98 -4.60 1.36
CA ASP A 35 -3.16 -4.94 0.53
C ASP A 35 -4.43 -5.08 1.39
N THR A 36 -4.31 -5.63 2.59
CA THR A 36 -5.43 -5.70 3.55
C THR A 36 -5.92 -4.31 3.92
N CYS A 37 -5.01 -3.38 4.25
CA CYS A 37 -5.37 -2.00 4.53
C CYS A 37 -6.02 -1.32 3.30
N ARG A 38 -5.51 -1.59 2.09
CA ARG A 38 -6.11 -1.08 0.85
C ARG A 38 -7.55 -1.56 0.67
N LYS A 39 -7.81 -2.85 0.87
CA LYS A 39 -9.16 -3.44 0.82
C LYS A 39 -10.10 -2.81 1.86
N GLN A 40 -9.61 -2.58 3.08
CA GLN A 40 -10.38 -1.91 4.13
C GLN A 40 -10.71 -0.46 3.78
N ALA A 41 -9.78 0.28 3.19
CA ALA A 41 -10.05 1.63 2.71
C ALA A 41 -11.15 1.66 1.63
N VAL A 42 -11.14 0.70 0.70
CA VAL A 42 -12.20 0.56 -0.31
C VAL A 42 -13.54 0.21 0.34
N ALA A 43 -13.56 -0.68 1.33
CA ALA A 43 -14.78 -1.00 2.07
C ALA A 43 -15.34 0.23 2.81
N ALA A 44 -14.49 1.03 3.44
CA ALA A 44 -14.87 2.27 4.10
C ALA A 44 -15.41 3.32 3.10
N TYR A 45 -14.82 3.42 1.91
CA TYR A 45 -15.35 4.25 0.82
C TYR A 45 -16.79 3.84 0.44
N ASN A 46 -17.04 2.54 0.26
CA ASN A 46 -18.37 2.03 -0.07
C ASN A 46 -19.39 2.27 1.05
N ALA A 47 -18.93 2.31 2.31
CA ALA A 47 -19.74 2.68 3.47
C ALA A 47 -19.89 4.21 3.65
N SER A 48 -19.28 5.02 2.78
CA SER A 48 -19.20 6.49 2.90
C SER A 48 -18.52 6.98 4.20
N ASP A 49 -17.72 6.13 4.86
CA ASP A 49 -16.89 6.50 5.99
C ASP A 49 -15.51 6.96 5.50
N TYR A 50 -15.45 8.21 5.05
CA TYR A 50 -14.24 8.77 4.44
C TYR A 50 -13.11 9.02 5.45
N SER A 51 -13.44 9.17 6.73
CA SER A 51 -12.44 9.26 7.80
C SER A 51 -11.71 7.93 7.96
N LEU A 52 -12.47 6.84 8.06
CA LEU A 52 -11.90 5.49 8.17
C LEU A 52 -11.18 5.09 6.87
N MET A 53 -11.69 5.49 5.70
CA MET A 53 -11.00 5.35 4.43
C MET A 53 -9.60 5.99 4.47
N LEU A 54 -9.49 7.22 5.00
CA LEU A 54 -8.22 7.94 5.09
C LEU A 54 -7.22 7.22 6.01
N ASP A 55 -7.67 6.70 7.15
CA ASP A 55 -6.81 5.98 8.08
C ASP A 55 -6.24 4.70 7.47
N HIS A 56 -7.10 3.90 6.84
CA HIS A 56 -6.67 2.69 6.14
C HIS A 56 -5.76 2.98 4.94
N ALA A 57 -6.08 4.02 4.16
CA ALA A 57 -5.25 4.42 3.01
C ALA A 57 -3.86 4.91 3.46
N ARG A 58 -3.80 5.71 4.53
CA ARG A 58 -2.54 6.14 5.15
C ARG A 58 -1.72 4.95 5.62
N ARG A 59 -2.35 3.98 6.28
CA ARG A 59 -1.66 2.77 6.77
C ARG A 59 -1.11 1.92 5.64
N SER A 60 -1.90 1.70 4.58
CA SER A 60 -1.46 1.01 3.36
C SER A 60 -0.24 1.68 2.75
N CYS A 61 -0.28 3.00 2.57
CA CYS A 61 0.81 3.80 2.00
C CYS A 61 2.08 3.79 2.88
N SER A 62 1.93 3.74 4.21
CA SER A 62 3.06 3.64 5.14
C SER A 62 3.77 2.29 5.12
N LEU A 63 3.04 1.20 4.87
CA LEU A 63 3.60 -0.14 4.75
C LEU A 63 4.27 -0.32 3.39
N ARG A 64 3.63 0.18 2.32
CA ARG A 64 4.15 0.09 0.97
C ARG A 64 3.70 1.29 0.15
N LYS A 65 4.66 2.16 -0.17
CA LYS A 65 4.42 3.35 -0.98
C LYS A 65 4.40 2.97 -2.47
N THR A 66 3.23 2.60 -2.98
CA THR A 66 2.99 2.42 -4.43
C THR A 66 2.19 3.60 -4.98
N PRO A 67 2.25 3.89 -6.30
CA PRO A 67 1.44 4.94 -6.91
C PRO A 67 -0.06 4.81 -6.57
N GLU A 68 -0.59 3.58 -6.60
CA GLU A 68 -2.00 3.29 -6.28
C GLU A 68 -2.33 3.60 -4.82
N ALA A 69 -1.43 3.27 -3.88
CA ALA A 69 -1.62 3.58 -2.47
C ALA A 69 -1.60 5.09 -2.19
N VAL A 70 -0.73 5.84 -2.88
CA VAL A 70 -0.67 7.30 -2.77
C VAL A 70 -1.91 7.94 -3.39
N TRP A 71 -2.38 7.44 -4.53
CA TRP A 71 -3.64 7.89 -5.16
C TRP A 71 -4.84 7.67 -4.25
N LEU A 72 -4.98 6.48 -3.67
CA LEU A 72 -6.07 6.17 -2.74
C LEU A 72 -6.07 7.12 -1.53
N MET A 73 -4.88 7.41 -0.99
CA MET A 73 -4.70 8.35 0.13
C MET A 73 -5.02 9.79 -0.28
N ALA A 74 -4.66 10.21 -1.49
CA ALA A 74 -4.99 11.54 -2.02
C ALA A 74 -6.51 11.71 -2.18
N CYS A 75 -7.20 10.70 -2.73
CA CYS A 75 -8.66 10.69 -2.84
C CYS A 75 -9.34 10.74 -1.46
N ALA A 76 -8.87 9.95 -0.49
CA ALA A 76 -9.40 9.99 0.86
C ALA A 76 -9.19 11.36 1.54
N ALA A 77 -8.02 11.99 1.34
CA ALA A 77 -7.73 13.32 1.84
C ALA A 77 -8.65 14.38 1.20
N PHE A 78 -8.96 14.24 -0.09
CA PHE A 78 -9.90 15.13 -0.78
C PHE A 78 -11.33 14.99 -0.23
N LEU A 79 -11.82 13.76 -0.07
CA LEU A 79 -13.17 13.48 0.45
C LEU A 79 -13.36 13.94 1.90
N THR A 80 -12.29 13.92 2.69
CA THR A 80 -12.25 14.44 4.07
C THR A 80 -11.93 15.95 4.15
N ARG A 81 -11.95 16.66 3.01
CA ARG A 81 -11.70 18.11 2.89
C ARG A 81 -10.31 18.58 3.34
N ARG A 82 -9.32 17.68 3.34
CA ARG A 82 -7.90 17.99 3.62
C ARG A 82 -7.16 18.33 2.32
N PHE A 83 -7.56 19.42 1.68
CA PHE A 83 -7.12 19.75 0.31
C PHE A 83 -5.60 19.96 0.18
N ASP A 84 -4.95 20.60 1.15
CA ASP A 84 -3.49 20.79 1.14
C ASP A 84 -2.72 19.46 1.14
N MET A 85 -3.26 18.47 1.83
CA MET A 85 -2.71 17.13 1.87
C MET A 85 -2.94 16.40 0.54
N ALA A 86 -4.15 16.49 0.00
CA ALA A 86 -4.49 15.88 -1.28
C ALA A 86 -3.60 16.41 -2.42
N MET A 87 -3.37 17.73 -2.49
CA MET A 87 -2.53 18.34 -3.52
C MET A 87 -1.06 17.93 -3.38
N ARG A 88 -0.52 17.89 -2.16
CA ARG A 88 0.85 17.41 -1.92
C ARG A 88 1.04 15.95 -2.33
N LEU A 89 0.07 15.10 -2.01
CA LEU A 89 0.11 13.68 -2.38
C LEU A 89 0.04 13.50 -3.91
N ARG A 90 -0.87 14.20 -4.59
CA ARG A 90 -0.98 14.17 -6.05
C ARG A 90 0.34 14.56 -6.74
N ASN A 91 0.98 15.62 -6.27
CA ASN A 91 2.25 16.09 -6.84
C ASN A 91 3.41 15.10 -6.63
N SER A 92 3.30 14.20 -5.63
CA SER A 92 4.33 13.19 -5.36
C SER A 92 4.27 11.95 -6.26
N ILE A 93 3.27 11.86 -7.14
CA ILE A 93 3.06 10.76 -8.09
C ILE A 93 3.39 11.20 -9.54
N SER A 94 3.62 12.49 -9.77
CA SER A 94 4.00 13.05 -11.09
C SER A 94 5.49 12.95 -11.38
#